data_AF-A0A2V1A8A6-F1
#
_entry.id   AF-A0A2V1A8A6-F1
#
_cell.length_a   1.000
_cell.length_b   1.000
_cell.length_c   1.000
_cell.angle_alpha   90.00
_cell.angle_beta   90.00
_cell.angle_gamma   90.00
#
_symmetry.space_group_name_H-M   'P 1'
#
loop_
_entity.id
_entity.type
_entity.pdbx_description
1 polymer ?
#
loop_
_entity_poly.entity_id
_entity_poly.type
_entity_poly.pdbx_seq_one_letter_code
_entity_poly.pdbx_strand_id
1 'polypeptide(L)'
;MLQRQKLATLHGLALHCGYPAIGNKTARVKAIEESCFSVNTQPLNILSIDIGIKNFSYAKLSYAGVPAKSIGLFDWNHVNLHNRFGLPEANSSTSLSKSYMAQLAVSVVDQILLGEWVPSLILMESQRTRSNTNSATLPNVLLNYTLEHMIYAAFAARQHTHPAFKDVPIVATNSTKMVNFWINRFVNKDKRMTATFSKKLRAGLLFGWLSDAKSSPIDLSELSSRLPDDFASFSYRKKVSAFLDSFSFETSPGKADDLVDCLLYNIASYQQLRHHLELQPYIKEEKDVEELVHRWDESHIAYVKPVVDEFDLEFRPEYAS
;
A
#
# COMPACT_ATOMS: atom_id res chain seq x y z
N MET A 1 -2.75 -31.59 3.46
CA MET A 1 -2.10 -31.17 2.18
C MET A 1 -0.86 -30.28 2.32
N LEU A 2 -0.87 -29.12 3.00
CA LEU A 2 0.26 -28.16 3.00
C LEU A 2 1.61 -28.78 3.41
N GLN A 3 1.60 -29.74 4.34
CA GLN A 3 2.79 -30.50 4.75
C GLN A 3 3.42 -31.33 3.62
N ARG A 4 2.68 -31.65 2.54
CA ARG A 4 3.18 -32.39 1.38
C ARG A 4 3.80 -31.48 0.32
N GLN A 5 3.51 -30.18 0.37
CA GLN A 5 4.00 -29.20 -0.61
C GLN A 5 5.51 -28.98 -0.53
N LYS A 6 6.13 -28.65 -1.66
CA LYS A 6 7.55 -28.27 -1.70
C LYS A 6 7.76 -26.96 -0.92
N LEU A 7 8.96 -26.77 -0.37
CA LEU A 7 9.28 -25.55 0.38
C LEU A 7 9.13 -24.29 -0.48
N ALA A 8 9.48 -24.38 -1.77
CA ALA A 8 9.33 -23.29 -2.74
C ALA A 8 7.85 -22.92 -2.94
N THR A 9 6.96 -23.90 -3.11
CA THR A 9 5.50 -23.66 -3.23
C THR A 9 4.95 -22.98 -1.99
N LEU A 10 5.31 -23.46 -0.79
CA LEU A 10 4.90 -22.82 0.46
C LEU A 10 5.46 -21.39 0.60
N HIS A 11 6.66 -21.14 0.08
CA HIS A 11 7.24 -19.80 0.02
C HIS A 11 6.43 -18.89 -0.90
N GLY A 12 6.08 -19.36 -2.11
CA GLY A 12 5.24 -18.65 -3.06
C GLY A 12 3.89 -18.27 -2.48
N LEU A 13 3.21 -19.22 -1.81
CA LEU A 13 1.96 -18.95 -1.07
C LEU A 13 2.13 -17.84 -0.04
N ALA A 14 3.18 -17.93 0.78
CA ALA A 14 3.43 -16.93 1.82
C ALA A 14 3.65 -15.53 1.23
N LEU A 15 4.42 -15.42 0.15
CA LEU A 15 4.68 -14.14 -0.50
C LEU A 15 3.43 -13.57 -1.17
N HIS A 16 2.64 -14.39 -1.86
CA HIS A 16 1.43 -13.95 -2.57
C HIS A 16 0.27 -13.59 -1.64
N CYS A 17 0.15 -14.24 -0.49
CA CYS A 17 -0.90 -13.98 0.49
C CYS A 17 -0.48 -13.02 1.62
N GLY A 18 0.79 -12.57 1.62
CA GLY A 18 1.31 -11.68 2.67
C GLY A 18 1.60 -12.35 4.01
N TYR A 19 1.73 -13.68 4.06
CA TYR A 19 2.04 -14.43 5.27
C TYR A 19 3.52 -14.33 5.67
N PRO A 20 3.85 -14.61 6.95
CA PRO A 20 5.24 -14.77 7.37
C PRO A 20 5.98 -15.85 6.55
N ALA A 21 7.01 -15.44 5.82
CA ALA A 21 7.83 -16.34 5.01
C ALA A 21 9.05 -16.94 5.76
N ILE A 22 9.13 -16.76 7.07
CA ILE A 22 10.27 -17.13 7.92
C ILE A 22 10.19 -18.56 8.46
N GLY A 23 11.36 -19.10 8.85
CA GLY A 23 11.47 -20.40 9.51
C GLY A 23 11.52 -21.60 8.56
N ASN A 24 11.41 -22.79 9.15
CA ASN A 24 11.40 -24.06 8.42
C ASN A 24 10.00 -24.37 7.83
N LYS A 25 9.89 -25.48 7.10
CA LYS A 25 8.64 -25.91 6.45
C LYS A 25 7.45 -25.95 7.43
N THR A 26 7.64 -26.54 8.61
CA THR A 26 6.60 -26.67 9.63
C THR A 26 6.12 -25.32 10.13
N ALA A 27 7.03 -24.39 10.42
CA ALA A 27 6.70 -23.04 10.86
C ALA A 27 5.89 -22.28 9.78
N ARG A 28 6.22 -22.48 8.50
CA ARG A 28 5.51 -21.84 7.39
C ARG A 28 4.11 -22.42 7.18
N VAL A 29 3.95 -23.74 7.27
CA VAL A 29 2.62 -24.36 7.22
C VAL A 29 1.75 -23.84 8.34
N LYS A 30 2.28 -23.81 9.57
CA LYS A 30 1.59 -23.26 10.74
C LYS A 30 1.18 -21.80 10.52
N ALA A 31 2.08 -20.97 9.99
CA ALA A 31 1.77 -19.57 9.69
C ALA A 31 0.63 -19.42 8.66
N ILE A 32 0.57 -20.28 7.64
CA ILE A 32 -0.52 -20.28 6.65
C ILE A 32 -1.84 -20.71 7.30
N GLU A 33 -1.81 -21.78 8.11
CA GLU A 33 -3.00 -22.35 8.78
C GLU A 33 -3.58 -21.41 9.85
N GLU A 34 -2.72 -20.69 10.57
CA GLU A 34 -3.13 -19.73 11.61
C GLU A 34 -3.52 -18.36 11.04
N SER A 35 -3.24 -18.11 9.76
CA SER A 35 -3.60 -16.84 9.12
C SER A 35 -5.09 -16.80 8.80
N CYS A 36 -5.87 -16.20 9.70
CA CYS A 36 -7.26 -15.87 9.47
C CYS A 36 -7.42 -14.38 9.17
N PHE A 37 -7.98 -14.04 8.00
CA PHE A 37 -8.41 -12.67 7.72
C PHE A 37 -9.87 -12.51 8.19
N SER A 38 -10.05 -12.11 9.44
CA SER A 38 -11.36 -11.71 9.98
C SER A 38 -11.74 -10.29 9.53
N VAL A 39 -11.80 -10.05 8.23
CA VAL A 39 -12.13 -8.74 7.64
C VAL A 39 -13.44 -8.85 6.87
N ASN A 40 -14.34 -7.88 7.03
CA ASN A 40 -15.54 -7.82 6.19
C ASN A 40 -15.13 -7.57 4.72
N THR A 41 -15.45 -8.53 3.86
CA THR A 41 -15.08 -8.52 2.44
C THR A 41 -16.16 -7.94 1.54
N GLN A 42 -17.34 -7.58 2.05
CA GLN A 42 -18.45 -7.05 1.25
C GLN A 42 -19.23 -5.91 1.96
N PRO A 43 -19.09 -4.65 1.49
CA PRO A 43 -17.98 -4.17 0.66
C PRO A 43 -16.65 -4.28 1.44
N LEU A 44 -15.56 -4.51 0.73
CA LEU A 44 -14.23 -4.39 1.33
C LEU A 44 -13.77 -2.94 1.17
N ASN A 45 -13.65 -2.22 2.27
CA ASN A 45 -13.19 -0.83 2.28
C ASN A 45 -11.77 -0.78 2.85
N ILE A 46 -10.79 -0.31 2.09
CA ILE A 46 -9.41 -0.21 2.54
C ILE A 46 -8.99 1.26 2.56
N LEU A 47 -8.53 1.72 3.72
CA LEU A 47 -7.87 3.01 3.89
C LEU A 47 -6.37 2.80 3.99
N SER A 48 -5.58 3.38 3.10
CA SER A 48 -4.12 3.35 3.16
C SER A 48 -3.58 4.74 3.47
N ILE A 49 -2.62 4.84 4.40
CA ILE A 49 -2.08 6.10 4.92
C ILE A 49 -0.55 6.09 4.87
N ASP A 50 0.03 7.17 4.35
CA ASP A 50 1.42 7.56 4.56
C ASP A 50 1.49 8.80 5.44
N ILE A 51 2.18 8.68 6.57
CA ILE A 51 2.19 9.69 7.63
C ILE A 51 3.27 10.73 7.36
N GLY A 52 2.82 11.97 7.21
CA GLY A 52 3.68 13.13 7.25
C GLY A 52 2.93 14.36 7.70
N ILE A 53 3.50 15.19 8.56
CA ILE A 53 2.78 16.37 9.04
C ILE A 53 2.50 17.36 7.90
N LYS A 54 3.44 17.52 6.95
CA LYS A 54 3.31 18.44 5.81
C LYS A 54 2.83 17.77 4.53
N ASN A 55 2.86 16.44 4.49
CA ASN A 55 2.65 15.61 3.30
C ASN A 55 1.81 14.36 3.66
N PHE A 56 0.82 14.53 4.54
CA PHE A 56 -0.06 13.44 4.95
C PHE A 56 -0.83 12.96 3.72
N SER A 57 -0.62 11.72 3.33
CA SER A 57 -1.25 11.15 2.14
C SER A 57 -2.13 9.98 2.53
N TYR A 58 -3.30 9.87 1.91
CA TYR A 58 -4.17 8.73 2.14
C TYR A 58 -5.04 8.42 0.92
N ALA A 59 -5.45 7.16 0.79
CA ALA A 59 -6.43 6.71 -0.21
C ALA A 59 -7.49 5.81 0.43
N LYS A 60 -8.76 6.10 0.16
CA LYS A 60 -9.95 5.34 0.55
C LYS A 60 -10.52 4.65 -0.68
N LEU A 61 -10.28 3.36 -0.80
CA LEU A 61 -10.78 2.54 -1.91
C LEU A 61 -11.85 1.57 -1.41
N SER A 62 -12.93 1.47 -2.17
CA SER A 62 -14.01 0.51 -1.93
C SER A 62 -13.97 -0.56 -3.01
N TYR A 63 -14.05 -1.81 -2.61
CA TYR A 63 -14.14 -2.97 -3.50
C TYR A 63 -15.49 -3.62 -3.24
N ALA A 64 -16.32 -3.74 -4.28
CA ALA A 64 -17.69 -4.26 -4.14
C ALA A 64 -17.73 -5.70 -3.55
N GLY A 65 -16.63 -6.44 -3.72
CA GLY A 65 -16.39 -7.72 -3.07
C GLY A 65 -14.98 -8.21 -3.35
N VAL A 66 -14.69 -9.46 -3.01
CA VAL A 66 -13.44 -10.13 -3.38
C VAL A 66 -13.79 -11.44 -4.11
N PRO A 67 -13.57 -11.56 -5.43
CA PRO A 67 -12.92 -10.57 -6.31
C PRO A 67 -13.85 -9.42 -6.73
N ALA A 68 -13.31 -8.20 -6.76
CA ALA A 68 -13.89 -7.04 -7.42
C ALA A 68 -13.39 -6.91 -8.86
N LYS A 69 -14.24 -6.36 -9.73
CA LYS A 69 -13.88 -6.02 -11.12
C LYS A 69 -13.10 -4.71 -11.20
N SER A 70 -13.55 -3.70 -10.46
CA SER A 70 -12.99 -2.35 -10.42
C SER A 70 -12.89 -1.83 -9.00
N ILE A 71 -12.09 -0.78 -8.83
CA ILE A 71 -12.07 0.02 -7.61
C ILE A 71 -13.18 1.08 -7.65
N GLY A 72 -13.70 1.45 -6.47
CA GLY A 72 -14.40 2.71 -6.27
C GLY A 72 -13.53 3.65 -5.45
N LEU A 73 -13.13 4.77 -6.03
CA LEU A 73 -12.34 5.79 -5.34
C LEU A 73 -13.27 6.68 -4.49
N PHE A 74 -13.29 6.45 -3.17
CA PHE A 74 -14.10 7.29 -2.28
C PHE A 74 -13.41 8.63 -1.99
N ASP A 75 -12.11 8.59 -1.70
CA ASP A 75 -11.30 9.77 -1.45
C ASP A 75 -9.82 9.45 -1.65
N TRP A 76 -9.03 10.41 -2.12
CA TRP A 76 -7.58 10.28 -2.26
C TRP A 76 -6.94 11.65 -2.25
N ASN A 77 -6.08 11.89 -1.27
CA ASN A 77 -5.63 13.25 -0.98
C ASN A 77 -4.20 13.32 -0.44
N HIS A 78 -3.61 14.51 -0.61
CA HIS A 78 -2.35 14.95 -0.03
C HIS A 78 -2.60 16.24 0.75
N VAL A 79 -2.35 16.18 2.06
CA VAL A 79 -2.77 17.19 3.03
C VAL A 79 -1.57 17.68 3.84
N ASN A 80 -1.48 19.00 4.01
CA ASN A 80 -0.63 19.58 5.03
C ASN A 80 -1.46 19.76 6.32
N LEU A 81 -1.19 18.93 7.33
CA LEU A 81 -1.96 18.91 8.57
C LEU A 81 -1.85 20.21 9.36
N HIS A 82 -0.74 20.94 9.23
CA HIS A 82 -0.64 22.29 9.82
C HIS A 82 -1.62 23.25 9.17
N ASN A 83 -1.72 23.22 7.84
CA ASN A 83 -2.61 24.14 7.14
C ASN A 83 -4.08 23.80 7.41
N ARG A 84 -4.41 22.51 7.48
CA ARG A 84 -5.79 22.05 7.64
C ARG A 84 -6.30 22.12 9.08
N PHE A 85 -5.48 21.71 10.04
CA PHE A 85 -5.89 21.52 11.44
C PHE A 85 -5.06 22.33 12.43
N GLY A 86 -4.04 23.04 11.97
CA GLY A 86 -3.14 23.79 12.83
C GLY A 86 -3.76 25.05 13.41
N LEU A 87 -3.18 25.50 14.52
CA LEU A 87 -3.46 26.80 15.10
C LEU A 87 -2.48 27.83 14.50
N PRO A 88 -2.91 29.09 14.25
CA PRO A 88 -2.06 30.13 13.67
C PRO A 88 -0.74 30.38 14.42
N GLU A 89 -0.69 30.04 15.70
CA GLU A 89 0.43 30.28 16.62
C GLU A 89 1.50 29.16 16.59
N ALA A 90 1.20 28.01 15.97
CA ALA A 90 2.08 26.84 15.93
C ALA A 90 3.09 26.90 14.75
N ASN A 91 3.87 27.98 14.63
CA ASN A 91 4.76 28.21 13.48
C ASN A 91 6.19 27.66 13.64
N SER A 92 6.47 26.89 14.68
CA SER A 92 7.78 26.24 14.87
C SER A 92 7.81 24.91 14.11
N SER A 93 8.40 24.89 12.91
CA SER A 93 8.52 23.68 12.09
C SER A 93 9.50 22.63 12.64
N THR A 94 10.24 22.95 13.72
CA THR A 94 11.32 22.11 14.27
C THR A 94 11.03 21.60 15.68
N SER A 95 10.10 22.23 16.40
CA SER A 95 9.69 21.83 17.74
C SER A 95 8.19 22.06 17.88
N LEU A 96 7.43 20.99 17.77
CA LEU A 96 5.99 20.99 17.97
C LEU A 96 5.70 20.47 19.38
N SER A 97 4.84 21.17 20.12
CA SER A 97 4.45 20.73 21.46
C SER A 97 3.65 19.43 21.39
N LYS A 98 3.74 18.60 22.44
CA LYS A 98 2.98 17.34 22.52
C LYS A 98 1.46 17.59 22.47
N SER A 99 0.98 18.68 23.05
CA SER A 99 -0.44 19.06 23.02
C SER A 99 -0.91 19.37 21.60
N TYR A 100 -0.10 20.11 20.84
CA TYR A 100 -0.38 20.40 19.44
C TYR A 100 -0.38 19.14 18.57
N MET A 101 0.62 18.27 18.74
CA MET A 101 0.68 16.98 18.04
C MET A 101 -0.53 16.09 18.35
N ALA A 102 -0.97 16.07 19.62
CA ALA A 102 -2.17 15.33 20.02
C ALA A 102 -3.43 15.91 19.36
N GLN A 103 -3.55 17.24 19.26
CA GLN A 103 -4.66 17.89 18.54
C GLN A 103 -4.67 17.51 17.05
N LEU A 104 -3.51 17.52 16.38
CA LEU A 104 -3.42 17.08 15.00
C LEU A 104 -3.84 15.61 14.84
N ALA A 105 -3.36 14.71 15.71
CA ALA A 105 -3.72 13.31 15.67
C ALA A 105 -5.23 13.09 15.87
N VAL A 106 -5.82 13.78 16.84
CA VAL A 106 -7.27 13.78 17.09
C VAL A 106 -8.03 14.25 15.85
N SER A 107 -7.59 15.34 15.24
CA SER A 107 -8.25 15.90 14.03
C SER A 107 -8.15 14.96 12.84
N VAL A 108 -6.99 14.32 12.62
CA VAL A 108 -6.82 13.28 11.60
C VAL A 108 -7.78 12.11 11.83
N VAL A 109 -7.89 11.63 13.07
CA VAL A 109 -8.80 10.52 13.35
C VAL A 109 -10.25 10.94 13.12
N ASP A 110 -10.68 12.05 13.70
CA ASP A 110 -12.08 12.47 13.69
C ASP A 110 -12.57 12.91 12.29
N GLN A 111 -11.68 13.44 11.45
CA GLN A 111 -12.06 14.00 10.13
C GLN A 111 -11.62 13.16 8.94
N ILE A 112 -10.60 12.30 9.07
CA ILE A 112 -10.07 11.49 7.97
C ILE A 112 -10.38 10.01 8.18
N LEU A 113 -10.09 9.44 9.36
CA LEU A 113 -10.27 8.00 9.58
C LEU A 113 -11.73 7.64 9.89
N LEU A 114 -12.42 8.47 10.67
CA LEU A 114 -13.82 8.31 11.01
C LEU A 114 -14.72 9.05 10.00
N GLY A 115 -15.97 8.62 9.91
CA GLY A 115 -16.97 9.22 9.03
C GLY A 115 -18.04 8.22 8.60
N GLU A 116 -18.83 8.60 7.60
CA GLU A 116 -19.87 7.73 7.01
C GLU A 116 -19.26 6.55 6.24
N TRP A 117 -18.09 6.76 5.64
CA TRP A 117 -17.33 5.69 5.01
C TRP A 117 -16.52 4.93 6.06
N VAL A 118 -16.85 3.66 6.27
CA VAL A 118 -16.24 2.80 7.29
C VAL A 118 -15.25 1.86 6.62
N PRO A 119 -13.94 1.92 6.94
CA PRO A 119 -12.96 0.96 6.46
C PRO A 119 -13.18 -0.41 7.08
N SER A 120 -13.00 -1.46 6.30
CA SER A 120 -12.82 -2.83 6.78
C SER A 120 -11.39 -3.06 7.29
N LEU A 121 -10.43 -2.29 6.77
CA LEU A 121 -9.00 -2.38 7.10
C LEU A 121 -8.33 -1.01 6.91
N ILE A 122 -7.47 -0.63 7.84
CA ILE A 122 -6.59 0.54 7.72
C ILE A 122 -5.15 0.05 7.59
N LEU A 123 -4.45 0.49 6.54
CA LEU A 123 -3.04 0.27 6.30
C LEU A 123 -2.28 1.55 6.62
N MET A 124 -1.21 1.44 7.39
CA MET A 124 -0.43 2.61 7.81
C MET A 124 1.05 2.30 7.63
N GLU A 125 1.78 3.07 6.82
CA GLU A 125 3.24 2.90 6.71
C GLU A 125 3.90 3.31 8.04
N SER A 126 4.66 2.38 8.62
CA SER A 126 5.40 2.62 9.85
C SER A 126 6.56 3.58 9.62
N GLN A 127 6.60 4.64 10.42
CA GLN A 127 7.66 5.62 10.36
C GLN A 127 8.94 5.09 11.01
N ARG A 128 10.07 5.46 10.41
CA ARG A 128 11.39 5.05 10.91
C ARG A 128 11.71 5.82 12.20
N THR A 129 12.52 5.25 13.07
CA THR A 129 13.02 5.93 14.29
C THR A 129 14.43 6.49 14.14
N ARG A 130 15.01 6.42 12.93
CA ARG A 130 16.39 6.80 12.65
C ARG A 130 16.44 7.56 11.33
N SER A 131 17.25 8.62 11.29
CA SER A 131 17.71 9.15 10.01
C SER A 131 18.90 8.31 9.56
N ASN A 132 18.84 7.80 8.33
CA ASN A 132 19.98 7.10 7.72
C ASN A 132 21.11 8.13 7.51
N THR A 133 21.92 8.35 8.54
CA THR A 133 23.08 9.26 8.65
C THR A 133 22.83 10.77 8.46
N ASN A 134 21.61 11.20 8.10
CA ASN A 134 21.26 12.62 7.96
C ASN A 134 20.60 13.20 9.23
N SER A 135 21.39 13.78 10.12
CA SER A 135 20.90 14.39 11.37
C SER A 135 19.84 15.49 11.16
N ALA A 136 19.87 16.21 10.03
CA ALA A 136 18.92 17.28 9.72
C ALA A 136 17.49 16.77 9.49
N THR A 137 17.32 15.52 9.06
CA THR A 137 16.00 14.90 8.85
C THR A 137 15.42 14.26 10.10
N LEU A 138 16.25 14.00 11.12
CA LEU A 138 15.84 13.27 12.32
C LEU A 138 14.68 13.94 13.08
N PRO A 139 14.63 15.29 13.26
CA PRO A 139 13.51 15.93 13.94
C PRO A 139 12.16 15.63 13.28
N ASN A 140 12.07 15.77 11.95
CA ASN A 140 10.83 15.48 11.21
C ASN A 140 10.44 14.00 11.28
N VAL A 141 11.43 13.10 11.20
CA VAL A 141 11.22 11.66 11.34
C VAL A 141 10.63 11.32 12.71
N LEU A 142 11.17 11.89 13.79
CA LEU A 142 10.67 11.67 15.15
C LEU A 142 9.29 12.32 15.37
N LEU A 143 9.01 13.46 14.75
CA LEU A 143 7.69 14.09 14.80
C LEU A 143 6.64 13.23 14.09
N ASN A 144 6.93 12.72 12.88
CA ASN A 144 6.02 11.81 12.17
C ASN A 144 5.81 10.50 12.93
N TYR A 145 6.88 9.93 13.51
CA TYR A 145 6.80 8.76 14.38
C TYR A 145 5.93 9.02 15.62
N THR A 146 6.05 10.20 16.23
CA THR A 146 5.22 10.59 17.37
C THR A 146 3.75 10.74 16.95
N LEU A 147 3.50 11.37 15.80
CA LEU A 147 2.15 11.53 15.24
C LEU A 147 1.49 10.17 14.98
N GLU A 148 2.22 9.22 14.37
CA GLU A 148 1.76 7.85 14.14
C GLU A 148 1.19 7.25 15.43
N HIS A 149 1.97 7.24 16.50
CA HIS A 149 1.55 6.65 17.79
C HIS A 149 0.35 7.37 18.40
N MET A 150 0.28 8.69 18.24
CA MET A 150 -0.87 9.46 18.71
C MET A 150 -2.14 9.14 17.89
N ILE A 151 -2.02 8.90 16.58
CA ILE A 151 -3.14 8.47 15.73
C ILE A 151 -3.62 7.08 16.16
N TYR A 152 -2.70 6.12 16.38
CA TYR A 152 -3.05 4.79 16.90
C TYR A 152 -3.84 4.90 18.21
N ALA A 153 -3.33 5.65 19.18
CA ALA A 153 -3.96 5.81 20.49
C ALA A 153 -5.33 6.52 20.38
N ALA A 154 -5.40 7.59 19.58
CA ALA A 154 -6.63 8.34 19.38
C ALA A 154 -7.71 7.49 18.68
N PHE A 155 -7.35 6.71 17.66
CA PHE A 155 -8.26 5.80 16.97
C PHE A 155 -8.77 4.70 17.89
N ALA A 156 -7.87 4.00 18.59
CA ALA A 156 -8.24 2.94 19.53
C ALA A 156 -9.21 3.44 20.62
N ALA A 157 -8.99 4.65 21.15
CA ALA A 157 -9.90 5.25 22.13
C ALA A 157 -11.31 5.54 21.57
N ARG A 158 -11.44 5.77 20.26
CA ARG A 158 -12.72 6.08 19.58
C ARG A 158 -13.47 4.85 19.10
N GLN A 159 -12.82 3.69 18.97
CA GLN A 159 -13.48 2.44 18.60
C GLN A 159 -14.60 2.05 19.57
N HIS A 160 -14.47 2.41 20.85
CA HIS A 160 -15.50 2.15 21.86
C HIS A 160 -16.72 3.05 21.73
N THR A 161 -16.57 4.26 21.20
CA THR A 161 -17.66 5.23 21.03
C THR A 161 -18.23 5.25 19.62
N HIS A 162 -17.60 4.54 18.67
CA HIS A 162 -18.04 4.41 17.28
C HIS A 162 -18.23 2.93 16.94
N PRO A 163 -19.41 2.34 17.20
CA PRO A 163 -19.66 0.91 17.07
C PRO A 163 -19.29 0.33 15.69
N ALA A 164 -19.48 1.09 14.61
CA ALA A 164 -19.13 0.67 13.25
C ALA A 164 -17.61 0.43 13.05
N PHE A 165 -16.76 1.03 13.90
CA PHE A 165 -15.31 0.96 13.82
C PHE A 165 -14.68 0.01 14.84
N LYS A 166 -15.50 -0.62 15.70
CA LYS A 166 -15.07 -1.38 16.89
C LYS A 166 -13.98 -2.42 16.59
N ASP A 167 -14.11 -3.11 15.46
CA ASP A 167 -13.23 -4.24 15.09
C ASP A 167 -12.37 -3.93 13.86
N VAL A 168 -12.28 -2.66 13.45
CA VAL A 168 -11.46 -2.25 12.29
C VAL A 168 -9.98 -2.25 12.68
N PRO A 169 -9.15 -3.13 12.09
CA PRO A 169 -7.74 -3.19 12.43
C PRO A 169 -6.94 -2.10 11.72
N ILE A 170 -5.92 -1.57 12.40
CA ILE A 170 -4.79 -0.87 11.76
C ILE A 170 -3.64 -1.86 11.59
N VAL A 171 -3.21 -2.09 10.35
CA VAL A 171 -2.09 -2.95 10.00
C VAL A 171 -0.90 -2.09 9.56
N ALA A 172 0.20 -2.24 10.29
CA ALA A 172 1.47 -1.61 9.98
C ALA A 172 2.07 -2.20 8.69
N THR A 173 2.45 -1.31 7.77
CA THR A 173 3.10 -1.66 6.50
C THR A 173 4.48 -1.00 6.42
N ASN A 174 5.26 -1.38 5.41
CA ASN A 174 6.49 -0.66 5.07
C ASN A 174 6.84 -0.82 3.60
N SER A 175 7.59 0.15 3.10
CA SER A 175 8.01 0.23 1.70
C SER A 175 8.78 -1.01 1.23
N THR A 176 9.60 -1.64 2.10
CA THR A 176 10.33 -2.87 1.74
C THR A 176 9.38 -4.02 1.42
N LYS A 177 8.35 -4.25 2.25
CA LYS A 177 7.35 -5.31 1.99
C LYS A 177 6.58 -5.04 0.70
N MET A 178 6.14 -3.81 0.47
CA MET A 178 5.38 -3.45 -0.73
C MET A 178 6.22 -3.57 -2.01
N VAL A 179 7.46 -3.06 -2.01
CA VAL A 179 8.35 -3.19 -3.17
C VAL A 179 8.75 -4.64 -3.41
N ASN A 180 8.92 -5.45 -2.36
CA ASN A 180 9.22 -6.88 -2.53
C ASN A 180 8.02 -7.65 -3.09
N PHE A 181 6.82 -7.35 -2.61
CA PHE A 181 5.59 -7.96 -3.12
C PHE A 181 5.42 -7.63 -4.60
N TRP A 182 5.49 -6.33 -4.94
CA TRP A 182 5.25 -5.90 -6.31
C TRP A 182 6.42 -6.19 -7.25
N ILE A 183 7.66 -5.86 -6.90
CA ILE A 183 8.76 -5.73 -7.88
C ILE A 183 9.92 -6.69 -7.57
N ASN A 184 10.61 -6.52 -6.43
CA ASN A 184 11.95 -7.12 -6.23
C ASN A 184 11.97 -8.66 -6.27
N ARG A 185 10.83 -9.32 -6.05
CA ARG A 185 10.70 -10.78 -6.19
C ARG A 185 10.90 -11.23 -7.63
N PHE A 186 10.46 -10.43 -8.61
CA PHE A 186 10.37 -10.82 -10.02
C PHE A 186 11.54 -10.33 -10.86
N VAL A 187 12.21 -9.27 -10.45
CA VAL A 187 13.33 -8.68 -11.20
C VAL A 187 14.68 -9.07 -10.61
N ASN A 188 15.69 -9.14 -11.48
CA ASN A 188 17.09 -9.30 -11.09
C ASN A 188 17.57 -8.10 -10.28
N LYS A 189 18.58 -8.34 -9.43
CA LYS A 189 19.20 -7.28 -8.66
C LYS A 189 19.96 -6.35 -9.60
N ASP A 190 19.49 -5.12 -9.73
CA ASP A 190 20.12 -4.09 -10.54
C ASP A 190 21.02 -3.18 -9.68
N LYS A 191 22.16 -2.75 -10.23
CA LYS A 191 23.10 -1.84 -9.53
C LYS A 191 22.48 -0.48 -9.18
N ARG A 192 21.45 -0.07 -9.92
CA ARG A 192 20.68 1.17 -9.74
C ARG A 192 19.70 1.09 -8.57
N MET A 193 19.44 -0.09 -7.98
CA MET A 193 18.49 -0.32 -6.87
C MET A 193 18.89 0.40 -5.56
N THR A 194 18.78 1.71 -5.60
CA THR A 194 18.88 2.64 -4.48
C THR A 194 17.49 2.99 -3.97
N ALA A 195 17.39 3.61 -2.80
CA ALA A 195 16.10 4.09 -2.27
C ALA A 195 15.39 5.06 -3.25
N THR A 196 16.16 5.94 -3.91
CA THR A 196 15.63 6.88 -4.91
C THR A 196 15.12 6.16 -6.16
N PHE A 197 15.81 5.11 -6.61
CA PHE A 197 15.36 4.34 -7.76
C PHE A 197 14.12 3.52 -7.42
N SER A 198 14.05 2.93 -6.22
CA SER A 198 12.86 2.23 -5.74
C SER A 198 11.60 3.11 -5.75
N LYS A 199 11.72 4.40 -5.40
CA LYS A 199 10.63 5.39 -5.57
C LYS A 199 10.16 5.50 -7.02
N LYS A 200 11.09 5.60 -7.97
CA LYS A 200 10.77 5.63 -9.40
C LYS A 200 10.09 4.36 -9.90
N LEU A 201 10.55 3.19 -9.45
CA LEU A 201 9.95 1.91 -9.83
C LEU A 201 8.49 1.80 -9.37
N ARG A 202 8.19 2.26 -8.14
CA ARG A 202 6.82 2.29 -7.61
C ARG A 202 5.89 3.20 -8.43
N ALA A 203 6.34 4.42 -8.71
CA ALA A 203 5.59 5.34 -9.57
C ALA A 203 5.41 4.79 -10.99
N GLY A 204 6.47 4.23 -11.57
CA GLY A 204 6.42 3.62 -12.90
C GLY A 204 5.50 2.41 -12.98
N LEU A 205 5.41 1.61 -11.90
CA LEU A 205 4.46 0.50 -11.81
C LEU A 205 3.01 1.01 -11.92
N LEU A 206 2.62 1.96 -11.06
CA LEU A 206 1.27 2.52 -11.12
C LEU A 206 0.99 3.21 -12.46
N PHE A 207 1.94 3.99 -12.98
CA PHE A 207 1.77 4.67 -14.27
C PHE A 207 1.67 3.68 -15.43
N GLY A 208 2.36 2.55 -15.34
CA GLY A 208 2.19 1.43 -16.26
C GLY A 208 0.76 0.90 -16.25
N TRP A 209 0.20 0.65 -15.07
CA TRP A 209 -1.20 0.20 -14.91
C TRP A 209 -2.21 1.23 -15.43
N LEU A 210 -1.94 2.52 -15.22
CA LEU A 210 -2.79 3.60 -15.72
C LEU A 210 -2.69 3.77 -17.24
N SER A 211 -1.56 3.36 -17.85
CA SER A 211 -1.31 3.42 -19.30
C SER A 211 -1.81 2.18 -20.05
N ASP A 212 -1.80 1.01 -19.42
CA ASP A 212 -2.30 -0.24 -19.98
C ASP A 212 -3.08 -1.03 -18.93
N ALA A 213 -4.41 -1.04 -19.09
CA ALA A 213 -5.32 -1.74 -18.19
C ALA A 213 -5.05 -3.26 -18.12
N LYS A 214 -4.44 -3.87 -19.15
CA LYS A 214 -4.11 -5.31 -19.15
C LYS A 214 -2.99 -5.65 -18.16
N SER A 215 -2.14 -4.69 -17.84
CA SER A 215 -1.09 -4.83 -16.84
C SER A 215 -1.56 -4.47 -15.43
N SER A 216 -2.82 -4.12 -15.22
CA SER A 216 -3.31 -3.77 -13.88
C SER A 216 -3.91 -4.98 -13.15
N PRO A 217 -3.64 -5.18 -11.85
CA PRO A 217 -4.27 -6.24 -11.05
C PRO A 217 -5.78 -6.03 -10.83
N ILE A 218 -6.28 -4.82 -11.08
CA ILE A 218 -7.68 -4.43 -10.97
C ILE A 218 -8.01 -3.31 -11.96
N ASP A 219 -9.27 -3.18 -12.40
CA ASP A 219 -9.66 -2.08 -13.28
C ASP A 219 -9.52 -0.72 -12.57
N LEU A 220 -8.66 0.13 -13.14
CA LEU A 220 -8.36 1.50 -12.71
C LEU A 220 -8.93 2.56 -13.67
N SER A 221 -9.90 2.20 -14.50
CA SER A 221 -10.53 3.11 -15.49
C SER A 221 -11.04 4.42 -14.88
N GLU A 222 -11.55 4.39 -13.65
CA GLU A 222 -11.94 5.61 -12.92
C GLU A 222 -10.78 6.60 -12.72
N LEU A 223 -9.56 6.10 -12.50
CA LEU A 223 -8.35 6.92 -12.38
C LEU A 223 -7.80 7.30 -13.76
N SER A 224 -7.69 6.33 -14.67
CA SER A 224 -7.13 6.55 -16.01
C SER A 224 -7.95 7.55 -16.83
N SER A 225 -9.28 7.57 -16.66
CA SER A 225 -10.17 8.51 -17.37
C SER A 225 -9.96 9.99 -17.00
N ARG A 226 -9.25 10.27 -15.90
CA ARG A 226 -8.89 11.64 -15.49
C ARG A 226 -7.59 12.12 -16.13
N LEU A 227 -6.80 11.21 -16.68
CA LEU A 227 -5.52 11.51 -17.30
C LEU A 227 -5.69 11.92 -18.77
N PRO A 228 -4.71 12.64 -19.36
CA PRO A 228 -4.69 12.90 -20.79
C PRO A 228 -4.70 11.63 -21.64
N ASP A 229 -5.39 11.64 -22.78
CA ASP A 229 -5.48 10.48 -23.70
C ASP A 229 -4.11 9.97 -24.16
N ASP A 230 -3.11 10.84 -24.24
CA ASP A 230 -1.75 10.54 -24.66
C ASP A 230 -0.80 10.22 -23.48
N PHE A 231 -1.32 10.04 -22.25
CA PHE A 231 -0.54 9.77 -21.04
C PHE A 231 0.45 8.61 -21.20
N ALA A 232 0.04 7.53 -21.90
CA ALA A 232 0.90 6.36 -22.14
C ALA A 232 2.21 6.71 -22.88
N SER A 233 2.15 7.70 -23.78
CA SER A 233 3.28 8.15 -24.61
C SER A 233 4.25 9.09 -23.89
N PHE A 234 3.90 9.55 -22.68
CA PHE A 234 4.70 10.53 -21.95
C PHE A 234 5.98 9.92 -21.39
N SER A 235 7.05 10.70 -21.39
CA SER A 235 8.23 10.38 -20.58
C SER A 235 7.86 10.33 -19.10
N TYR A 236 8.59 9.57 -18.29
CA TYR A 236 8.37 9.47 -16.84
C TYR A 236 8.16 10.82 -16.15
N ARG A 237 8.97 11.85 -16.45
CA ARG A 237 8.82 13.18 -15.83
C ARG A 237 7.50 13.85 -16.23
N LYS A 238 7.09 13.72 -17.49
CA LYS A 238 5.83 14.27 -17.98
C LYS A 238 4.64 13.48 -17.41
N LYS A 239 4.75 12.16 -17.23
CA LYS A 239 3.77 11.34 -16.50
C LYS A 239 3.58 11.84 -15.06
N VAL A 240 4.65 12.12 -14.33
CA VAL A 240 4.56 12.68 -12.97
C VAL A 240 3.80 14.02 -12.96
N SER A 241 4.17 14.97 -13.84
CA SER A 241 3.47 16.27 -13.89
C SER A 241 2.00 16.10 -14.26
N ALA A 242 1.72 15.42 -15.38
CA ALA A 242 0.36 15.22 -15.87
C ALA A 242 -0.51 14.50 -14.84
N PHE A 243 0.04 13.50 -14.14
CA PHE A 243 -0.64 12.83 -13.04
C PHE A 243 -1.00 13.85 -11.95
N LEU A 244 -0.05 14.61 -11.42
CA LEU A 244 -0.33 15.59 -10.37
C LEU A 244 -1.31 16.69 -10.80
N ASP A 245 -1.25 17.10 -12.07
CA ASP A 245 -2.12 18.13 -12.63
C ASP A 245 -3.56 17.62 -12.87
N SER A 246 -3.74 16.30 -13.04
CA SER A 246 -5.04 15.67 -13.31
C SER A 246 -5.89 15.42 -12.06
N PHE A 247 -5.30 15.51 -10.86
CA PHE A 247 -5.99 15.28 -9.60
C PHE A 247 -5.99 16.55 -8.75
N SER A 248 -7.16 16.90 -8.21
CA SER A 248 -7.30 18.05 -7.31
C SER A 248 -7.05 17.64 -5.86
N PHE A 249 -5.80 17.73 -5.44
CA PHE A 249 -5.41 17.52 -4.04
C PHE A 249 -5.54 18.81 -3.21
N GLU A 250 -5.78 18.67 -1.91
CA GLU A 250 -5.91 19.82 -0.99
C GLU A 250 -4.65 20.69 -0.96
N THR A 251 -3.49 20.05 -1.09
CA THR A 251 -2.22 20.75 -1.27
C THR A 251 -1.52 20.21 -2.50
N SER A 252 -0.93 21.10 -3.31
CA SER A 252 -0.18 20.74 -4.51
C SER A 252 1.12 20.02 -4.13
N PRO A 253 1.21 18.69 -4.29
CA PRO A 253 2.40 17.97 -3.89
C PRO A 253 3.50 18.23 -4.93
N GLY A 254 4.75 18.41 -4.48
CA GLY A 254 5.88 18.54 -5.41
C GLY A 254 6.36 17.20 -5.99
N LYS A 255 5.82 16.07 -5.49
CA LYS A 255 6.21 14.70 -5.82
C LYS A 255 4.99 13.78 -5.72
N ALA A 256 4.95 12.72 -6.53
CA ALA A 256 3.87 11.74 -6.52
C ALA A 256 4.10 10.56 -5.56
N ASP A 257 5.31 10.40 -5.00
CA ASP A 257 5.73 9.20 -4.25
C ASP A 257 4.70 8.78 -3.18
N ASP A 258 4.31 9.70 -2.29
CA ASP A 258 3.47 9.40 -1.13
C ASP A 258 2.02 9.03 -1.56
N LEU A 259 1.51 9.66 -2.62
CA LEU A 259 0.21 9.37 -3.24
C LEU A 259 0.18 8.00 -3.92
N VAL A 260 1.25 7.69 -4.67
CA VAL A 260 1.45 6.40 -5.33
C VAL A 260 1.53 5.29 -4.27
N ASP A 261 2.31 5.51 -3.21
CA ASP A 261 2.55 4.51 -2.17
C ASP A 261 1.22 4.11 -1.49
N CYS A 262 0.34 5.07 -1.19
CA CYS A 262 -1.00 4.79 -0.67
C CYS A 262 -1.77 3.80 -1.57
N LEU A 263 -1.88 4.08 -2.87
CA LEU A 263 -2.57 3.19 -3.81
C LEU A 263 -1.90 1.81 -3.90
N LEU A 264 -0.57 1.75 -3.95
CA LEU A 264 0.16 0.49 -4.04
C LEU A 264 0.00 -0.37 -2.79
N TYR A 265 -0.04 0.21 -1.58
CA TYR A 265 -0.36 -0.52 -0.35
C TYR A 265 -1.78 -1.07 -0.40
N ASN A 266 -2.73 -0.21 -0.79
CA ASN A 266 -4.15 -0.56 -0.84
C ASN A 266 -4.40 -1.76 -1.77
N ILE A 267 -3.93 -1.65 -3.01
CA ILE A 267 -4.08 -2.68 -4.04
C ILE A 267 -3.29 -3.95 -3.65
N ALA A 268 -2.13 -3.82 -2.99
CA ALA A 268 -1.37 -4.98 -2.53
C ALA A 268 -2.15 -5.79 -1.49
N SER A 269 -2.73 -5.13 -0.49
CA SER A 269 -3.53 -5.80 0.52
C SER A 269 -4.81 -6.40 -0.04
N TYR A 270 -5.48 -5.72 -0.99
CA TYR A 270 -6.59 -6.32 -1.73
C TYR A 270 -6.15 -7.60 -2.46
N GLN A 271 -5.02 -7.56 -3.18
CA GLN A 271 -4.52 -8.71 -3.93
C GLN A 271 -4.12 -9.87 -3.01
N GLN A 272 -3.47 -9.59 -1.89
CA GLN A 272 -3.11 -10.58 -0.86
C GLN A 272 -4.35 -11.24 -0.25
N LEU A 273 -5.39 -10.45 0.07
CA LEU A 273 -6.64 -10.97 0.58
C LEU A 273 -7.38 -11.81 -0.48
N ARG A 274 -7.37 -11.38 -1.74
CA ARG A 274 -7.92 -12.17 -2.86
C ARG A 274 -7.22 -13.52 -2.98
N HIS A 275 -5.89 -13.54 -2.97
CA HIS A 275 -5.12 -14.79 -3.00
C HIS A 275 -5.40 -15.67 -1.78
N HIS A 276 -5.50 -15.07 -0.58
CA HIS A 276 -5.88 -15.79 0.63
C HIS A 276 -7.23 -16.51 0.49
N LEU A 277 -8.24 -15.82 -0.04
CA LEU A 277 -9.58 -16.38 -0.24
C LEU A 277 -9.60 -17.44 -1.34
N GLU A 278 -8.88 -17.23 -2.44
CA GLU A 278 -8.71 -18.24 -3.50
C GLU A 278 -7.99 -19.50 -2.99
N LEU A 279 -7.09 -19.36 -2.01
CA LEU A 279 -6.40 -20.48 -1.36
C LEU A 279 -7.30 -21.32 -0.45
N GLN A 280 -8.34 -20.74 0.18
CA GLN A 280 -9.13 -21.43 1.20
C GLN A 280 -9.79 -22.73 0.71
N PRO A 281 -10.43 -22.78 -0.47
CA PRO A 281 -10.98 -24.03 -1.01
C PRO A 281 -9.91 -25.10 -1.24
N TYR A 282 -8.70 -24.72 -1.67
CA TYR A 282 -7.60 -25.67 -1.88
C TYR A 282 -7.12 -26.29 -0.56
N ILE A 283 -7.04 -25.48 0.50
CA ILE A 283 -6.72 -25.99 1.84
C ILE A 283 -7.80 -26.94 2.33
N LYS A 284 -9.08 -26.52 2.24
CA LYS A 284 -10.23 -27.28 2.72
C LYS A 284 -10.41 -28.61 2.00
N GLU A 285 -10.19 -28.63 0.69
CA GLU A 285 -10.35 -29.81 -0.17
C GLU A 285 -9.03 -30.59 -0.35
N GLU A 286 -7.97 -30.19 0.35
CA GLU A 286 -6.65 -30.81 0.26
C GLU A 286 -6.06 -30.92 -1.16
N LYS A 287 -6.38 -29.95 -2.03
CA LYS A 287 -5.92 -29.90 -3.43
C LYS A 287 -4.46 -29.45 -3.54
N ASP A 288 -3.78 -29.88 -4.60
CA ASP A 288 -2.47 -29.33 -4.92
C ASP A 288 -2.57 -27.83 -5.27
N VAL A 289 -1.59 -27.06 -4.80
CA VAL A 289 -1.52 -25.59 -4.90
C VAL A 289 -0.35 -25.11 -5.75
N GLU A 290 0.46 -26.02 -6.32
CA GLU A 290 1.58 -25.66 -7.20
C GLU A 290 1.10 -24.87 -8.42
N GLU A 291 0.05 -25.34 -9.11
CA GLU A 291 -0.55 -24.65 -10.25
C GLU A 291 -1.18 -23.30 -9.87
N LEU A 292 -1.78 -23.21 -8.67
CA LEU A 292 -2.34 -21.96 -8.16
C LEU A 292 -1.26 -20.88 -8.00
N VAL A 293 -0.11 -21.25 -7.41
CA VAL A 293 1.03 -20.33 -7.26
C VAL A 293 1.58 -19.92 -8.63
N HIS A 294 1.69 -20.86 -9.57
CA HIS A 294 2.15 -20.56 -10.94
C HIS A 294 1.26 -19.52 -11.64
N ARG A 295 -0.07 -19.68 -11.59
CA ARG A 295 -1.02 -18.70 -12.15
C ARG A 295 -0.88 -17.32 -11.52
N TRP A 296 -0.62 -17.25 -10.21
CA TRP A 296 -0.38 -15.98 -9.54
C TRP A 296 0.95 -15.36 -9.96
N ASP A 297 2.01 -16.14 -10.13
CA ASP A 297 3.29 -15.65 -10.65
C ASP A 297 3.14 -15.10 -12.08
N GLU A 298 2.47 -15.81 -12.99
CA GLU A 298 2.19 -15.36 -14.37
C GLU A 298 1.42 -14.02 -14.39
N SER A 299 0.36 -13.94 -13.58
CA SER A 299 -0.42 -12.71 -13.46
C SER A 299 0.43 -11.55 -12.94
N HIS A 300 1.29 -11.83 -11.95
CA HIS A 300 2.15 -10.82 -11.35
C HIS A 300 3.26 -10.34 -12.28
N ILE A 301 3.83 -11.23 -13.11
CA ILE A 301 4.76 -10.85 -14.18
C ILE A 301 4.11 -9.86 -15.14
N ALA A 302 2.86 -10.09 -15.55
CA ALA A 302 2.12 -9.15 -16.40
C ALA A 302 1.93 -7.79 -15.71
N TYR A 303 1.77 -7.76 -14.39
CA TYR A 303 1.65 -6.51 -13.62
C TYR A 303 2.96 -5.73 -13.54
N VAL A 304 4.10 -6.41 -13.53
CA VAL A 304 5.44 -5.83 -13.38
C VAL A 304 6.06 -5.48 -14.73
N LYS A 305 5.58 -6.07 -15.83
CA LYS A 305 6.10 -5.85 -17.16
C LYS A 305 6.26 -4.35 -17.55
N PRO A 306 5.29 -3.45 -17.30
CA PRO A 306 5.46 -2.04 -17.66
C PRO A 306 6.67 -1.37 -17.00
N VAL A 307 6.96 -1.69 -15.73
CA VAL A 307 8.10 -1.10 -15.03
C VAL A 307 9.43 -1.73 -15.49
N VAL A 308 9.40 -3.00 -15.89
CA VAL A 308 10.56 -3.68 -16.47
C VAL A 308 10.93 -3.05 -17.81
N ASP A 309 9.94 -2.85 -18.68
CA ASP A 309 10.14 -2.27 -20.00
C ASP A 309 10.57 -0.78 -19.92
N GLU A 310 9.93 0.03 -19.07
CA GLU A 310 10.24 1.47 -18.91
C GLU A 310 11.67 1.72 -18.39
N PHE A 311 12.17 0.85 -17.51
CA PHE A 311 13.47 1.05 -16.85
C PHE A 311 14.58 0.12 -17.32
N ASP A 312 14.33 -0.68 -18.35
CA ASP A 312 15.28 -1.65 -18.89
C ASP A 312 15.84 -2.55 -17.76
N LEU A 313 14.91 -3.25 -17.09
CA LEU A 313 15.24 -4.25 -16.07
C LEU A 313 15.16 -5.65 -16.69
N GLU A 314 15.73 -6.63 -15.99
CA GLU A 314 15.61 -8.04 -16.38
C GLU A 314 14.76 -8.78 -15.35
N PHE A 315 13.85 -9.63 -15.83
CA PHE A 315 13.22 -10.62 -14.97
C PHE A 315 14.27 -11.61 -14.45
N ARG A 316 14.01 -12.19 -13.27
CA ARG A 316 14.85 -13.28 -12.77
C ARG A 316 14.74 -14.49 -13.69
N PRO A 317 15.79 -15.34 -13.78
CA PRO A 317 15.78 -16.50 -14.67
C PRO A 317 14.57 -17.41 -14.50
N GLU A 318 14.07 -17.57 -13.28
CA GLU A 318 12.87 -18.37 -12.96
C GLU A 318 11.56 -17.79 -13.52
N TYR A 319 11.56 -16.52 -13.95
CA TYR A 319 10.42 -15.80 -14.53
C TYR A 319 10.71 -15.30 -15.94
N ALA A 320 11.88 -15.62 -16.51
CA ALA A 320 12.28 -15.26 -17.86
C ALA A 320 11.86 -16.38 -18.82
N SER A 321 10.61 -16.33 -19.27
CA SER A 321 10.01 -17.29 -20.20
C SER A 321 9.14 -16.58 -21.23
#